data_AF-A0A537RFZ9-F1
#
_entry.id   AF-A0A537RFZ9-F1
#
_cell.length_a   1.000
_cell.length_b   1.000
_cell.length_c   1.000
_cell.angle_alpha   90.00
_cell.angle_beta   90.00
_cell.angle_gamma   90.00
#
_symmetry.space_group_name_H-M   'P 1'
#
loop_
_entity.id
_entity.type
_entity.pdbx_description
1 polymer ?
#
loop_
_entity_poly.entity_id
_entity_poly.type
_entity_poly.pdbx_seq_one_letter_code
_entity_poly.pdbx_strand_id
1 'polypeptide(L)' 'MKSIGTATAAVAFLIAATGVAAHEFKIKDLEFIHPYTREPAHGVKDVSVFMVVRNTGGTVERIIGVSSPFAARA' A
#
# COMPACT_ATOMS: atom_id res chain seq x y z
N MET A 1 31.17 -16.84 -23.89
CA MET A 1 29.75 -16.97 -24.32
C MET A 1 28.82 -17.39 -23.19
N LYS A 2 29.15 -18.41 -22.37
CA LYS A 2 28.33 -18.84 -21.21
C LYS A 2 28.14 -17.74 -20.15
N SER A 3 29.18 -16.96 -19.86
CA SER A 3 29.17 -15.89 -18.84
C SER A 3 28.23 -14.71 -19.16
N ILE A 4 28.11 -14.36 -20.44
CA ILE A 4 27.25 -13.27 -20.91
C ILE A 4 25.78 -13.68 -20.80
N GLY A 5 25.44 -14.93 -21.16
CA GLY A 5 24.09 -15.47 -21.01
C GLY A 5 23.62 -15.49 -19.55
N THR A 6 24.49 -15.89 -18.62
CA THR A 6 24.19 -15.85 -17.18
C THR A 6 24.03 -14.44 -16.63
N ALA A 7 24.82 -13.47 -17.10
CA ALA A 7 24.71 -12.08 -16.65
C ALA A 7 23.38 -11.45 -17.10
N THR A 8 22.97 -11.68 -18.35
CA THR A 8 21.68 -11.21 -18.87
C THR A 8 20.50 -11.83 -18.14
N ALA A 9 20.57 -13.14 -17.85
CA ALA A 9 19.52 -13.82 -17.08
C ALA A 9 19.39 -13.27 -15.64
N ALA A 10 20.51 -12.97 -14.98
CA ALA A 10 20.51 -12.39 -13.64
C ALA A 10 19.89 -10.99 -13.62
N VAL A 11 20.22 -10.14 -14.59
CA VAL A 11 19.62 -8.80 -14.72
C VAL A 11 18.12 -8.88 -14.99
N ALA A 12 17.68 -9.79 -15.86
CA ALA A 12 16.27 -10.00 -16.13
C ALA A 12 15.49 -10.47 -14.88
N PHE A 13 16.10 -11.32 -14.06
CA PHE A 13 15.49 -11.80 -12.81
C PHE A 13 15.34 -10.67 -11.77
N LEU A 14 16.33 -9.77 -11.68
CA LEU A 14 16.28 -8.60 -10.80
C LEU A 14 15.18 -7.60 -11.23
N ILE A 15 14.91 -7.46 -12.53
CA ILE A 15 13.83 -6.62 -13.05
C ILE A 15 12.46 -7.27 -12.80
N ALA A 16 12.37 -8.60 -12.95
CA ALA A 16 11.14 -9.36 -12.68
C ALA A 16 10.78 -9.47 -11.19
N ALA A 17 11.73 -9.20 -10.28
CA ALA A 17 11.50 -9.14 -8.84
C ALA A 17 10.84 -7.83 -8.37
N THR A 18 10.43 -6.95 -9.29
CA THR A 18 9.68 -5.74 -8.95
C THR A 18 8.33 -6.14 -8.32
N GLY A 19 8.09 -5.56 -7.14
CA GLY A 19 7.19 -6.11 -6.13
C GLY A 19 5.78 -6.39 -6.60
N VAL A 20 5.18 -7.43 -6.01
CA VAL A 20 3.73 -7.63 -6.02
C VAL A 20 3.09 -6.32 -5.57
N ALA A 21 2.38 -5.66 -6.47
CA ALA A 21 1.56 -4.49 -6.16
C ALA A 21 0.32 -4.95 -5.37
N ALA A 22 0.55 -5.48 -4.17
CA ALA A 22 -0.51 -5.53 -3.18
C ALA A 22 -0.87 -4.08 -2.86
N HIS A 23 -2.15 -3.80 -2.58
CA HIS A 23 -2.62 -2.46 -2.20
C HIS A 23 -2.09 -2.03 -0.81
N GLU A 24 -0.92 -2.48 -0.41
CA GLU A 24 -0.24 -2.10 0.81
C GLU A 24 0.74 -0.96 0.55
N PHE A 25 0.92 -0.11 1.54
CA PHE A 25 1.97 0.91 1.53
C PHE A 25 2.55 1.10 2.93
N LYS A 26 3.78 1.61 2.99
CA LYS A 26 4.49 1.85 4.24
C LYS A 26 4.86 3.31 4.39
N ILE A 27 4.70 3.82 5.61
CA ILE A 27 5.21 5.14 6.02
C ILE A 27 6.00 4.89 7.30
N LYS A 28 7.33 5.00 7.22
CA LYS A 28 8.25 4.57 8.30
C LYS A 28 7.94 3.12 8.72
N ASP A 29 7.68 2.89 10.01
CA ASP A 29 7.37 1.59 10.59
C ASP A 29 5.86 1.27 10.62
N LEU A 30 5.02 2.08 9.96
CA LEU A 30 3.59 1.82 9.82
C LEU A 30 3.30 1.20 8.45
N GLU A 31 2.69 0.02 8.47
CA GLU A 31 2.14 -0.66 7.29
C GLU A 31 0.64 -0.45 7.22
N PHE A 32 0.16 0.04 6.08
CA PHE A 32 -1.25 0.22 5.77
C PHE A 32 -1.63 -0.84 4.74
N ILE A 33 -2.42 -1.82 5.17
CA ILE A 33 -2.65 -3.05 4.43
C ILE A 33 -4.08 -3.05 3.92
N HIS A 34 -4.21 -3.18 2.60
CA HIS A 34 -5.46 -3.39 1.88
C HIS A 34 -6.56 -2.36 2.24
N PRO A 35 -6.31 -1.04 2.05
CA PRO A 35 -7.32 -0.04 2.25
C PRO A 35 -8.44 -0.23 1.22
N TYR A 36 -9.68 -0.25 1.70
CA TYR A 36 -10.84 -0.44 0.86
C TYR A 36 -12.05 0.28 1.44
N THR A 37 -13.06 0.45 0.60
CA THR A 37 -14.37 0.95 0.96
C THR A 37 -15.43 0.16 0.20
N ARG A 38 -16.69 0.27 0.59
CA ARG A 38 -17.81 -0.29 -0.18
C ARG A 38 -18.55 0.85 -0.85
N GLU A 39 -19.02 0.63 -2.07
CA GLU A 39 -19.87 1.63 -2.72
C GLU A 39 -21.07 1.97 -1.82
N PRO A 40 -21.34 3.26 -1.55
CA PRO A 40 -22.48 3.66 -0.76
C PRO A 40 -23.79 3.39 -1.52
N ALA A 41 -24.88 3.14 -0.79
CA ALA A 41 -26.20 2.98 -1.39
C ALA A 41 -26.61 4.26 -2.15
N HIS A 42 -27.51 4.14 -3.12
CA HIS A 42 -27.95 5.27 -3.94
C HIS A 42 -28.45 6.45 -3.09
N GLY A 43 -27.86 7.63 -3.30
CA GLY A 43 -28.18 8.85 -2.56
C GLY A 43 -27.41 9.06 -1.24
N VAL A 44 -26.67 8.05 -0.77
CA VAL A 44 -25.81 8.17 0.42
C VAL A 44 -24.47 8.81 0.01
N LYS A 45 -24.07 9.85 0.74
CA LYS A 45 -22.84 10.63 0.45
C LYS A 45 -21.66 10.27 1.35
N ASP A 46 -21.92 9.57 2.44
CA ASP A 46 -20.91 9.16 3.41
C ASP A 46 -20.52 7.70 3.18
N VAL A 47 -19.25 7.38 3.36
CA VAL A 47 -18.74 6.02 3.21
C VAL A 47 -17.65 5.74 4.24
N SER A 48 -17.64 4.51 4.77
CA SER A 48 -16.58 4.05 5.67
C SER A 48 -15.41 3.49 4.87
N VAL A 49 -14.19 3.85 5.29
CA VAL A 49 -12.95 3.27 4.78
C VAL A 49 -12.37 2.33 5.83
N PHE A 50 -11.93 1.16 5.40
CA PHE A 50 -11.39 0.12 6.26
C PHE A 50 -9.99 -0.25 5.78
N MET A 51 -9.09 -0.53 6.70
CA MET A 51 -7.75 -1.04 6.43
C MET A 51 -7.20 -1.71 7.68
N VAL A 52 -6.17 -2.54 7.52
CA VAL A 52 -5.36 -2.99 8.65
C VAL A 52 -4.16 -2.06 8.77
N VAL A 53 -3.91 -1.58 9.98
CA VAL A 53 -2.70 -0.81 10.30
C VAL A 53 -1.83 -1.66 11.21
N ARG A 54 -0.58 -1.91 10.80
CA ARG A 54 0.42 -2.61 11.60
C ARG A 54 1.56 -1.64 11.94
N ASN A 55 1.87 -1.51 13.22
CA ASN A 55 3.09 -0.86 13.67
C ASN A 55 4.16 -1.92 13.90
N THR A 56 5.24 -1.88 13.14
CA THR A 56 6.39 -2.78 13.27
C THR A 56 7.54 -2.16 14.05
N GLY A 57 7.40 -0.91 14.51
CA GLY A 57 8.41 -0.15 15.24
C GLY A 57 8.31 -0.32 16.76
N GLY A 58 9.30 0.21 17.47
CA GLY A 58 9.37 0.18 18.94
C GLY A 58 8.65 1.34 19.64
N THR A 59 8.13 2.30 18.87
CA THR A 59 7.52 3.53 19.40
C THR A 59 6.01 3.50 19.19
N VAL A 60 5.24 3.93 20.20
CA VAL A 60 3.78 4.08 20.07
C VAL A 60 3.46 5.22 19.12
N GLU A 61 2.60 4.95 18.15
CA GLU A 61 2.16 5.87 17.11
C GLU A 61 0.64 6.09 17.19
N ARG A 62 0.16 7.21 16.65
CA ARG A 62 -1.27 7.52 16.56
C ARG A 62 -1.61 8.15 15.21
N ILE A 63 -2.62 7.62 14.54
CA ILE A 63 -3.25 8.29 13.41
C ILE A 63 -4.12 9.42 13.95
N ILE A 64 -3.81 10.66 13.58
CA ILE A 64 -4.48 11.87 14.08
C ILE A 64 -5.44 12.51 13.08
N GLY A 65 -5.46 12.05 11.83
CA GLY A 65 -6.33 12.56 10.78
C GLY A 65 -6.16 11.80 9.47
N VAL A 66 -7.15 11.90 8.58
CA VAL A 66 -7.15 11.27 7.25
C VAL A 66 -7.83 12.21 6.27
N SER A 67 -7.25 12.42 5.09
CA SER A 67 -7.83 13.28 4.06
C SER A 67 -7.97 12.54 2.73
N SER A 68 -9.00 12.87 1.96
CA SER A 68 -9.22 12.39 0.59
C SER A 68 -9.84 13.50 -0.25
N PRO A 69 -9.55 13.59 -1.56
CA PRO A 69 -10.26 14.51 -2.46
C PRO A 69 -11.78 14.30 -2.49
N PHE A 70 -12.26 13.12 -2.11
CA PHE A 70 -13.70 12.81 -2.02
C PHE A 70 -14.34 13.26 -0.71
N ALA A 71 -13.56 13.51 0.35
CA ALA A 71 -14.08 13.87 1.65
C ALA A 71 -14.22 15.39 1.78
N ALA A 72 -15.37 15.85 2.27
CA ALA A 72 -15.61 17.28 2.51
C ALA A 72 -14.82 17.84 3.71
N ARG A 73 -14.25 16.96 4.55
CA ARG A 73 -13.44 17.31 5.73
C ARG A 73 -12.35 16.26 5.96
N ALA A 74 -11.28 16.68 6.62
CA ALA A 74 -10.23 15.82 7.15
C ALA A 74 -10.51 15.39 8.60
#